data_AF-A0A7S2C899-F1
#
_entry.id   AF-A0A7S2C899-F1
#
_cell.length_a   1.000
_cell.length_b   1.000
_cell.length_c   1.000
_cell.angle_alpha   90.00
_cell.angle_beta   90.00
_cell.angle_gamma   90.00
#
_symmetry.space_group_name_H-M   'P 1'
#
loop_
_entity.id
_entity.type
_entity.pdbx_description
1 polymer ?
#
loop_
_entity_poly.entity_id
_entity_poly.type
_entity_poly.pdbx_seq_one_letter_code
_entity_poly.pdbx_strand_id
1 'polypeptide(L)'
;RVLSSSSGLSPCPSSRADTAAMAHRVLTVQNHILAGHASVSGGVEMRCTAGSEDADFAARVKEMAAWMSSDRYKHTTRPYKVEDVVKLQGTMPLHFTGAKVSDKLYKMMRDHQAKGTCSHTFGALDPVQVVQMAKYLTSVYVSGWQSSSTASTSNEPGPDVADYPYDTVPNKVDQLFRAQLFHDRKQYEDRRRMTPEQRAKTTPVDYF
;
A
#
# COMPACT_ATOMS: atom_id res chain seq x y z
N ARG A 1 27.34 27.45 71.23
CA ARG A 1 28.45 28.39 70.89
C ARG A 1 28.89 28.03 69.48
N VAL A 2 28.40 28.74 68.47
CA VAL A 2 28.90 30.04 67.97
C VAL A 2 30.15 29.84 67.12
N LEU A 3 29.95 30.00 65.80
CA LEU A 3 30.81 30.66 64.78
C LEU A 3 32.21 30.07 64.55
N SER A 4 32.90 30.22 63.42
CA SER A 4 32.67 30.60 62.03
C SER A 4 34.07 30.58 61.41
N SER A 5 34.28 30.03 60.22
CA SER A 5 35.37 30.53 59.36
C SER A 5 35.06 30.27 57.89
N SER A 6 34.72 31.37 57.24
CA SER A 6 34.58 31.57 55.81
C SER A 6 35.95 31.74 55.15
N SER A 7 36.15 31.14 53.98
CA SER A 7 37.07 31.66 52.97
C SER A 7 36.65 31.23 51.55
N GLY A 8 36.50 32.22 50.66
CA GLY A 8 36.67 32.07 49.21
C GLY A 8 35.41 31.86 48.36
N LEU A 9 34.73 32.95 48.02
CA LEU A 9 33.87 33.03 46.83
C LEU A 9 34.75 33.20 45.57
N SER A 10 34.45 32.43 44.52
CA SER A 10 34.57 32.89 43.13
C SER A 10 33.36 32.36 42.35
N PRO A 11 32.63 33.22 41.62
CA PRO A 11 31.34 32.86 41.03
C PRO A 11 31.54 32.12 39.71
N CYS A 12 30.99 30.91 39.59
CA CYS A 12 30.81 30.25 38.29
C CYS A 12 29.68 30.97 37.52
N PRO A 13 29.89 31.35 36.25
CA PRO A 13 28.88 32.04 35.46
C PRO A 13 27.69 31.11 35.16
N SER A 14 26.51 31.72 35.22
CA SER A 14 25.17 31.15 35.10
C SER A 14 24.96 30.22 33.89
N SER A 15 24.39 29.05 34.14
CA SER A 15 23.96 28.01 33.17
C SER A 15 22.71 28.38 32.34
N ARG A 16 22.52 29.66 31.99
CA ARG A 16 21.38 30.10 31.16
C ARG A 16 21.59 29.94 29.64
N ALA A 17 22.82 29.66 29.19
CA ALA A 17 23.12 29.50 27.76
C ALA A 17 22.85 28.07 27.23
N ASP A 18 23.01 27.03 28.07
CA ASP A 18 22.88 25.62 27.63
C ASP A 18 21.42 25.16 27.50
N THR A 19 20.48 25.74 28.25
CA THR A 19 19.05 25.44 28.13
C THR A 19 18.45 26.00 26.83
N ALA A 20 18.93 27.16 26.36
CA ALA A 20 18.49 27.73 25.09
C ALA A 20 19.01 26.92 23.89
N ALA A 21 20.25 26.42 23.95
CA ALA A 21 20.83 25.57 22.92
C ALA A 21 20.16 24.19 22.83
N MET A 22 19.78 23.61 23.98
CA MET A 22 18.99 22.37 24.03
C MET A 22 17.56 22.57 23.55
N ALA A 23 16.89 23.66 23.94
CA ALA A 23 15.56 24.01 23.43
C ALA A 23 15.56 24.23 21.92
N HIS A 24 16.60 24.89 21.39
CA HIS A 24 16.77 25.09 19.96
C HIS A 24 17.05 23.76 19.24
N ARG A 25 17.84 22.85 19.81
CA ARG A 25 18.05 21.50 19.25
C ARG A 25 16.78 20.65 19.27
N VAL A 26 15.97 20.73 20.32
CA VAL A 26 14.68 20.00 20.41
C VAL A 26 13.67 20.55 19.40
N LEU A 27 13.58 21.87 19.24
CA LEU A 27 12.75 22.51 18.22
C LEU A 27 13.22 22.21 16.79
N THR A 28 14.54 22.18 16.55
CA THR A 28 15.10 21.80 15.24
C THR A 28 14.84 20.32 14.92
N VAL A 29 14.89 19.42 15.91
CA VAL A 29 14.56 17.99 15.74
C VAL A 29 13.05 17.79 15.51
N GLN A 30 12.18 18.51 16.24
CA GLN A 30 10.73 18.50 15.99
C GLN A 30 10.39 19.00 14.59
N ASN A 31 11.03 20.09 14.14
CA ASN A 31 10.83 20.62 12.80
C ASN A 31 11.39 19.69 11.71
N HIS A 32 12.45 18.93 11.97
CA HIS A 32 12.95 17.93 11.02
C HIS A 32 12.01 16.72 10.88
N ILE A 33 11.29 16.36 11.94
CA ILE A 33 10.28 15.28 11.92
C ILE A 33 9.01 15.75 11.17
N LEU A 34 8.64 17.03 11.30
CA LEU A 34 7.44 17.60 10.68
C LEU A 34 7.65 18.15 9.26
N ALA A 35 8.88 18.52 8.90
CA ALA A 35 9.26 18.99 7.55
C ALA A 35 9.81 17.87 6.65
N GLY A 36 9.79 16.62 7.12
CA GLY A 36 10.01 15.47 6.26
C GLY A 36 8.93 15.48 5.17
N HIS A 37 9.35 15.68 3.93
CA HIS A 37 8.54 15.40 2.74
C HIS A 37 7.77 14.10 3.00
N ALA A 38 6.45 14.12 2.86
CA ALA A 38 5.53 13.01 3.13
C ALA A 38 5.67 11.82 2.17
N SER A 39 6.90 11.49 1.79
CA SER A 39 7.26 10.22 1.18
C SER A 39 8.27 9.56 2.11
N VAL A 40 8.02 8.28 2.44
CA VAL A 40 8.86 7.36 3.23
C VAL A 40 8.32 7.12 4.64
N SER A 41 7.17 6.43 4.69
CA SER A 41 6.84 5.48 5.75
C SER A 41 5.69 4.58 5.26
N GLY A 42 6.00 3.33 4.90
CA GLY A 42 5.06 2.18 4.95
C GLY A 42 3.63 2.32 4.41
N GLY A 43 3.34 3.22 3.47
CA GLY A 43 1.99 3.37 2.89
C GLY A 43 0.93 3.88 3.87
N VAL A 44 1.31 4.62 4.91
CA VAL A 44 0.36 5.26 5.84
C VAL A 44 0.80 6.71 6.06
N GLU A 45 0.05 7.65 5.47
CA GLU A 45 0.23 9.08 5.69
C GLU A 45 -0.77 9.54 6.76
N MET A 46 -0.30 9.94 7.94
CA MET A 46 -1.17 10.50 8.98
C MET A 46 -1.39 11.98 8.71
N ARG A 47 -2.61 12.36 8.34
CA ARG A 47 -2.91 13.76 7.97
C ARG A 47 -3.28 14.56 9.21
N CYS A 48 -2.55 15.66 9.44
CA CYS A 48 -2.77 16.55 10.57
C CYS A 48 -3.92 17.51 10.26
N THR A 49 -5.07 17.33 10.92
CA THR A 49 -6.25 18.21 10.78
C THR A 49 -6.20 19.44 11.70
N ALA A 50 -5.15 19.59 12.51
CA ALA A 50 -5.10 20.51 13.65
C ALA A 50 -5.09 22.02 13.30
N GLY A 51 -5.01 22.41 12.02
CA GLY A 51 -4.96 23.81 11.58
C GLY A 51 -6.17 24.30 10.77
N SER A 52 -6.77 23.44 9.94
CA SER A 52 -7.99 23.74 9.16
C SER A 52 -8.54 22.46 8.52
N GLU A 53 -9.45 21.77 9.21
CA GLU A 53 -10.14 20.58 8.71
C GLU A 53 -10.87 20.86 7.39
N ASP A 54 -11.51 22.02 7.28
CA ASP A 54 -12.19 22.45 6.05
C ASP A 54 -11.23 22.60 4.86
N ALA A 55 -10.01 23.09 5.09
CA ALA A 55 -9.02 23.21 4.01
C ALA A 55 -8.50 21.84 3.55
N ASP A 56 -8.23 20.90 4.47
CA ASP A 56 -7.86 19.52 4.10
C ASP A 56 -9.01 18.84 3.34
N PHE A 57 -10.24 18.97 3.85
CA PHE A 57 -11.43 18.43 3.19
C PHE A 57 -11.58 18.99 1.78
N ALA A 58 -11.49 20.31 1.59
CA ALA A 58 -11.58 20.95 0.28
C ALA A 58 -10.46 20.49 -0.68
N ALA A 59 -9.23 20.34 -0.17
CA ALA A 59 -8.12 19.81 -0.95
C ALA A 59 -8.39 18.36 -1.41
N ARG A 60 -8.91 17.51 -0.52
CA ARG A 60 -9.24 16.11 -0.83
C ARG A 60 -10.40 15.97 -1.81
N VAL A 61 -11.42 16.82 -1.69
CA VAL A 61 -12.51 16.88 -2.67
C VAL A 61 -11.94 17.25 -4.04
N LYS A 62 -11.02 18.22 -4.12
CA LYS A 62 -10.36 18.58 -5.38
C LYS A 62 -9.53 17.44 -5.96
N GLU A 63 -8.71 16.77 -5.15
CA GLU A 63 -7.90 15.61 -5.57
C GLU A 63 -8.79 14.45 -6.05
N MET A 64 -9.83 14.12 -5.29
CA MET A 64 -10.76 13.05 -5.62
C MET A 64 -11.57 13.37 -6.88
N ALA A 65 -12.00 14.63 -7.06
CA ALA A 65 -12.66 15.08 -8.28
C ALA A 65 -11.76 14.89 -9.50
N ALA A 66 -10.49 15.32 -9.41
CA ALA A 66 -9.50 15.15 -10.48
C ALA A 66 -9.24 13.67 -10.79
N TRP A 67 -9.14 12.82 -9.78
CA TRP A 67 -9.00 11.37 -9.94
C TRP A 67 -10.24 10.76 -10.60
N MET A 68 -11.43 11.11 -10.14
CA MET A 68 -12.70 10.62 -10.70
C MET A 68 -12.96 11.10 -12.13
N SER A 69 -12.39 12.25 -12.53
CA SER A 69 -12.46 12.77 -13.90
C SER A 69 -11.39 12.22 -14.84
N SER A 70 -10.46 11.40 -14.36
CA SER A 70 -9.42 10.80 -15.21
C SER A 70 -10.02 9.88 -16.28
N ASP A 71 -9.27 9.68 -17.37
CA ASP A 71 -9.68 8.81 -18.50
C ASP A 71 -10.11 7.41 -18.06
N ARG A 72 -9.54 6.91 -16.96
CA ARG A 72 -9.89 5.62 -16.35
C ARG A 72 -11.39 5.47 -16.10
N TYR A 73 -12.05 6.57 -15.73
CA TYR A 73 -13.45 6.58 -15.30
C TYR A 73 -14.39 7.26 -16.30
N LYS A 74 -13.94 7.52 -17.53
CA LYS A 74 -14.75 8.14 -18.60
C LYS A 74 -16.11 7.46 -18.81
N HIS A 75 -16.18 6.16 -18.56
CA HIS A 75 -17.39 5.35 -18.75
C HIS A 75 -18.06 4.92 -17.43
N THR A 76 -17.62 5.46 -16.28
CA THR A 76 -18.14 5.11 -14.96
C THR A 76 -19.14 6.15 -14.48
N THR A 77 -20.40 5.76 -14.30
CA THR A 77 -21.42 6.62 -13.70
C THR A 77 -21.47 6.38 -12.18
N ARG A 78 -21.45 7.45 -11.39
CA ARG A 78 -21.49 7.40 -9.92
C ARG A 78 -22.75 8.10 -9.41
N PRO A 79 -23.68 7.42 -8.71
CA PRO A 79 -24.89 8.04 -8.16
C PRO A 79 -24.64 8.68 -6.78
N TYR A 80 -23.45 9.23 -6.56
CA TYR A 80 -23.01 9.87 -5.32
C TYR A 80 -22.02 10.98 -5.65
N LYS A 81 -21.89 11.94 -4.73
CA LYS A 81 -20.98 13.08 -4.94
C LYS A 81 -19.56 12.75 -4.47
N VAL A 82 -18.62 13.59 -4.88
CA VAL A 82 -17.20 13.45 -4.48
C VAL A 82 -17.05 13.62 -2.97
N GLU A 83 -17.80 14.56 -2.40
CA GLU A 83 -17.81 14.86 -0.97
C GLU A 83 -18.29 13.67 -0.13
N ASP A 84 -19.26 12.90 -0.64
CA ASP A 84 -19.79 11.73 0.06
C ASP A 84 -18.72 10.64 0.23
N VAL A 85 -17.80 10.52 -0.73
CA VAL A 85 -16.67 9.59 -0.65
C VAL A 85 -15.62 10.11 0.33
N VAL A 86 -15.21 11.37 0.22
CA VAL A 86 -14.14 11.94 1.05
C VAL A 86 -14.48 11.90 2.54
N LYS A 87 -15.76 12.13 2.91
CA LYS A 87 -16.23 12.05 4.30
C LYS A 87 -16.00 10.69 4.95
N LEU A 88 -16.01 9.59 4.18
CA LEU A 88 -15.92 8.22 4.69
C LEU A 88 -14.48 7.68 4.76
N GLN A 89 -13.50 8.44 4.31
CA GLN A 89 -12.11 7.99 4.21
C GLN A 89 -11.33 8.08 5.54
N GLY A 90 -11.84 8.83 6.52
CA GLY A 90 -11.10 9.13 7.75
C GLY A 90 -9.86 10.00 7.53
N THR A 91 -8.97 10.05 8.53
CA THR A 91 -7.76 10.89 8.58
C THR A 91 -6.46 10.15 8.31
N MET A 92 -6.53 8.82 8.16
CA MET A 92 -5.39 7.95 7.91
C MET A 92 -5.68 7.06 6.68
N PRO A 93 -5.57 7.60 5.46
CA PRO A 93 -5.86 6.84 4.25
C PRO A 93 -4.92 5.64 4.11
N LEU A 94 -5.51 4.48 3.78
CA LEU A 94 -4.79 3.25 3.52
C LEU A 94 -4.31 3.20 2.07
N HIS A 95 -3.05 2.79 1.87
CA HIS A 95 -2.52 2.51 0.55
C HIS A 95 -2.48 1.00 0.27
N PHE A 96 -3.26 0.56 -0.71
CA PHE A 96 -3.39 -0.86 -1.06
C PHE A 96 -2.52 -1.24 -2.25
N THR A 97 -1.75 -2.32 -2.12
CA THR A 97 -0.99 -2.92 -3.23
C THR A 97 -1.89 -3.35 -4.39
N GLY A 98 -3.11 -3.80 -4.08
CA GLY A 98 -4.14 -4.14 -5.07
C GLY A 98 -4.48 -2.98 -6.03
N ALA A 99 -4.33 -1.73 -5.59
CA ALA A 99 -4.54 -0.57 -6.47
C ALA A 99 -3.54 -0.57 -7.64
N LYS A 100 -2.26 -0.90 -7.39
CA LYS A 100 -1.23 -0.99 -8.44
C LYS A 100 -1.49 -2.14 -9.42
N VAL A 101 -1.95 -3.28 -8.92
CA VAL A 101 -2.36 -4.42 -9.76
C VAL A 101 -3.57 -4.04 -10.61
N SER A 102 -4.52 -3.27 -10.07
CA SER A 102 -5.69 -2.77 -10.82
C SER A 102 -5.32 -1.79 -11.94
N ASP A 103 -4.24 -1.03 -11.79
CA ASP A 103 -3.71 -0.16 -12.84
C ASP A 103 -3.04 -0.95 -13.96
N LYS A 104 -2.30 -2.01 -13.61
CA LYS A 104 -1.72 -2.96 -14.57
C LYS A 104 -2.82 -3.64 -15.39
N LEU A 105 -3.83 -4.19 -14.72
CA LEU A 105 -4.98 -4.84 -15.36
C LEU A 105 -5.72 -3.87 -16.30
N TYR A 106 -6.00 -2.64 -15.84
CA TYR A 106 -6.69 -1.65 -16.67
C TYR A 106 -5.93 -1.34 -17.96
N LYS A 107 -4.61 -1.08 -17.88
CA LYS A 107 -3.77 -0.82 -19.05
C LYS A 107 -3.79 -2.01 -20.02
N MET A 108 -3.58 -3.22 -19.52
CA MET A 108 -3.61 -4.44 -20.33
C MET A 108 -4.94 -4.59 -21.08
N MET A 109 -6.07 -4.38 -20.38
CA MET A 109 -7.40 -4.50 -20.99
C MET A 109 -7.66 -3.42 -22.06
N ARG A 110 -7.18 -2.19 -21.85
CA ARG A 110 -7.31 -1.11 -22.84
C ARG A 110 -6.45 -1.38 -24.07
N ASP A 111 -5.24 -1.90 -23.88
CA ASP A 111 -4.36 -2.29 -24.99
C ASP A 111 -4.98 -3.41 -25.82
N HIS A 112 -5.57 -4.42 -25.17
CA HIS A 112 -6.29 -5.49 -25.86
C HIS A 112 -7.50 -4.96 -26.62
N GLN A 113 -8.30 -4.08 -26.01
CA GLN A 113 -9.43 -3.43 -26.67
C GLN A 113 -9.00 -2.66 -27.92
N ALA A 114 -7.93 -1.85 -27.82
CA ALA A 114 -7.42 -1.07 -28.94
C ALA A 114 -6.90 -1.95 -30.09
N LYS A 115 -6.32 -3.11 -29.77
CA LYS A 115 -5.78 -4.06 -30.74
C LYS A 115 -6.80 -5.08 -31.24
N GLY A 116 -8.03 -5.11 -30.71
CA GLY A 116 -9.02 -6.14 -31.03
C GLY A 116 -8.60 -7.55 -30.61
N THR A 117 -7.78 -7.66 -29.56
CA THR A 117 -7.28 -8.94 -29.01
C THR A 117 -7.84 -9.18 -27.62
N CYS A 118 -7.47 -10.30 -26.97
CA CYS A 118 -7.87 -10.57 -25.60
C CYS A 118 -6.76 -11.25 -24.80
N SER A 119 -6.89 -11.14 -23.47
CA SER A 119 -6.13 -11.91 -22.49
C SER A 119 -6.96 -13.13 -22.09
N HIS A 120 -6.36 -14.31 -22.15
CA HIS A 120 -7.00 -15.55 -21.71
C HIS A 120 -6.39 -16.01 -20.38
N THR A 121 -7.24 -16.59 -19.52
CA THR A 121 -6.83 -17.23 -18.27
C THR A 121 -7.87 -18.28 -17.87
N PHE A 122 -7.60 -18.99 -16.78
CA PHE A 122 -8.54 -19.93 -16.16
C PHE A 122 -8.43 -19.85 -14.64
N GLY A 123 -9.32 -20.55 -13.94
CA GLY A 123 -9.41 -20.53 -12.48
C GLY A 123 -8.22 -21.20 -11.79
N ALA A 124 -7.46 -20.44 -11.02
CA ALA A 124 -6.33 -20.94 -10.22
C ALA A 124 -6.81 -21.51 -8.88
N LEU A 125 -6.51 -22.78 -8.63
CA LEU A 125 -6.87 -23.49 -7.41
C LEU A 125 -5.92 -23.17 -6.24
N ASP A 126 -4.62 -23.10 -6.51
CA ASP A 126 -3.59 -23.10 -5.46
C ASP A 126 -2.31 -22.29 -5.83
N PRO A 127 -1.41 -22.07 -4.84
CA PRO A 127 -0.12 -21.40 -5.06
C PRO A 127 0.81 -22.04 -6.09
N VAL A 128 0.75 -23.36 -6.28
CA VAL A 128 1.61 -24.06 -7.25
C VAL A 128 1.15 -23.71 -8.66
N GLN A 129 -0.17 -23.75 -8.89
CA GLN A 129 -0.78 -23.44 -10.17
C GLN A 129 -0.54 -21.98 -10.56
N VAL A 130 -0.76 -21.02 -9.66
CA VAL A 130 -0.58 -19.59 -9.98
C VAL A 130 0.87 -19.26 -10.38
N VAL A 131 1.85 -19.90 -9.75
CA VAL A 131 3.27 -19.74 -10.07
C VAL A 131 3.63 -20.30 -11.46
N GLN A 132 2.99 -21.38 -11.89
CA GLN A 132 3.18 -21.89 -13.26
C GLN A 132 2.43 -21.04 -14.29
N MET A 133 1.21 -20.58 -13.96
CA MET A 133 0.41 -19.71 -14.81
C MET A 133 1.14 -18.41 -15.15
N ALA A 134 1.82 -17.80 -14.18
CA ALA A 134 2.59 -16.56 -14.34
C ALA A 134 3.64 -16.60 -15.48
N LYS A 135 4.07 -17.78 -15.91
CA LYS A 135 5.04 -17.94 -17.00
C LYS A 135 4.42 -17.76 -18.39
N TYR A 136 3.11 -17.90 -18.52
CA TYR A 136 2.41 -18.03 -19.81
C TYR A 136 1.17 -17.16 -19.92
N LEU A 137 0.54 -16.82 -18.80
CA LEU A 137 -0.72 -16.09 -18.71
C LEU A 137 -0.49 -14.72 -18.09
N THR A 138 -1.21 -13.73 -18.59
CA THR A 138 -1.11 -12.33 -18.17
C THR A 138 -2.10 -11.94 -17.08
N SER A 139 -2.99 -12.86 -16.69
CA SER A 139 -3.99 -12.66 -15.65
C SER A 139 -4.32 -13.96 -14.94
N VAL A 140 -4.89 -13.85 -13.74
CA VAL A 140 -5.33 -14.98 -12.91
C VAL A 140 -6.80 -14.77 -12.60
N TYR A 141 -7.61 -15.81 -12.81
CA TYR A 141 -9.01 -15.82 -12.40
C TYR A 141 -9.17 -16.64 -11.11
N VAL A 142 -10.02 -16.14 -10.21
CA VAL A 142 -10.42 -16.85 -8.99
C VAL A 142 -11.91 -17.16 -9.09
N SER A 143 -12.23 -18.45 -9.13
CA SER A 143 -13.60 -18.92 -9.37
C SER A 143 -14.35 -19.18 -8.07
N GLY A 144 -15.56 -18.61 -7.94
CA GLY A 144 -16.50 -18.93 -6.85
C GLY A 144 -16.90 -20.41 -6.85
N TRP A 145 -17.17 -20.97 -8.04
CA TRP A 145 -17.45 -22.39 -8.22
C TRP A 145 -16.32 -23.28 -7.67
N GLN A 146 -15.06 -23.00 -8.05
CA GLN A 146 -13.91 -23.77 -7.54
C GLN A 146 -13.77 -23.59 -6.02
N SER A 147 -13.96 -22.37 -5.52
CA SER A 147 -13.91 -22.07 -4.10
C SER A 147 -14.98 -22.81 -3.30
N SER A 148 -16.21 -22.94 -3.82
CA SER A 148 -17.30 -23.67 -3.17
C SER A 148 -16.91 -25.12 -2.88
N SER A 149 -16.25 -25.78 -3.84
CA SER A 149 -15.87 -27.19 -3.70
C SER A 149 -14.52 -27.44 -3.03
N THR A 150 -13.66 -26.41 -2.88
CA THR A 150 -12.25 -26.63 -2.46
C THR A 150 -11.70 -25.67 -1.41
N ALA A 151 -12.37 -24.55 -1.13
CA ALA A 151 -11.76 -23.46 -0.35
C ALA A 151 -12.73 -22.72 0.59
N SER A 152 -13.93 -23.26 0.83
CA SER A 152 -14.85 -22.72 1.83
C SER A 152 -14.13 -22.55 3.18
N THR A 153 -14.27 -21.39 3.81
CA THR A 153 -13.59 -21.09 5.09
C THR A 153 -14.12 -21.91 6.26
N SER A 154 -15.33 -22.48 6.13
CA SER A 154 -15.86 -23.47 7.08
C SER A 154 -15.32 -24.89 6.82
N ASN A 155 -14.58 -25.11 5.74
CA ASN A 155 -14.17 -26.41 5.21
C ASN A 155 -15.34 -27.33 4.81
N GLU A 156 -16.57 -26.83 4.77
CA GLU A 156 -17.72 -27.55 4.21
C GLU A 156 -17.79 -27.26 2.70
N PRO A 157 -17.61 -28.26 1.82
CA PRO A 157 -17.71 -28.07 0.38
C PRO A 157 -19.17 -28.08 -0.08
N GLY A 158 -19.45 -27.44 -1.21
CA GLY A 158 -20.80 -27.41 -1.77
C GLY A 158 -20.86 -27.19 -3.28
N PRO A 159 -22.08 -27.25 -3.85
CA PRO A 159 -22.34 -26.78 -5.22
C PRO A 159 -22.17 -25.26 -5.30
N ASP A 160 -22.14 -24.71 -6.53
CA ASP A 160 -22.00 -23.26 -6.74
C ASP A 160 -23.33 -22.53 -6.50
N VAL A 161 -23.63 -22.31 -5.22
CA VAL A 161 -24.83 -21.61 -4.76
C VAL A 161 -24.50 -20.44 -3.82
N ALA A 162 -23.21 -20.13 -3.66
CA ALA A 162 -22.69 -19.04 -2.84
C ALA A 162 -23.23 -19.04 -1.38
N ASP A 163 -23.42 -20.23 -0.80
CA ASP A 163 -23.83 -20.43 0.60
C ASP A 163 -22.63 -20.54 1.58
N TYR A 164 -21.41 -20.60 1.05
CA TYR A 164 -20.18 -20.50 1.84
C TYR A 164 -20.02 -19.09 2.47
N PRO A 165 -19.27 -18.96 3.59
CA PRO A 165 -19.02 -17.66 4.19
C PRO A 165 -18.34 -16.70 3.20
N TYR A 166 -18.77 -15.44 3.17
CA TYR A 166 -18.43 -14.49 2.10
C TYR A 166 -16.92 -14.17 1.99
N ASP A 167 -16.16 -14.44 3.06
CA ASP A 167 -14.71 -14.25 3.10
C ASP A 167 -13.93 -15.33 2.33
N THR A 168 -14.60 -16.43 1.93
CA THR A 168 -14.03 -17.55 1.17
C THR A 168 -13.24 -17.11 -0.07
N VAL A 169 -13.86 -16.33 -0.96
CA VAL A 169 -13.20 -15.90 -2.21
C VAL A 169 -12.13 -14.82 -1.96
N PRO A 170 -12.37 -13.79 -1.12
CA PRO A 170 -11.30 -12.88 -0.68
C PRO A 170 -10.08 -13.58 -0.08
N ASN A 171 -10.28 -14.60 0.76
CA ASN A 171 -9.20 -15.38 1.36
C ASN A 171 -8.44 -16.20 0.30
N LYS A 172 -9.14 -16.71 -0.73
CA LYS A 172 -8.48 -17.34 -1.88
C LYS A 172 -7.62 -16.34 -2.67
N VAL A 173 -8.12 -15.12 -2.90
CA VAL A 173 -7.32 -14.06 -3.54
C VAL A 173 -6.07 -13.74 -2.71
N ASP A 174 -6.20 -13.58 -1.39
CA ASP A 174 -5.06 -13.33 -0.50
C ASP A 174 -4.05 -14.49 -0.53
N GLN A 175 -4.52 -15.74 -0.51
CA GLN A 175 -3.67 -16.93 -0.61
C GLN A 175 -2.79 -16.92 -1.86
N LEU A 176 -3.39 -16.68 -3.04
CA LEU A 176 -2.65 -16.65 -4.31
C LEU A 176 -1.74 -15.42 -4.40
N PHE A 177 -2.23 -14.27 -3.94
CA PHE A 177 -1.47 -13.02 -3.98
C PHE A 177 -0.23 -13.06 -3.07
N ARG A 178 -0.33 -13.68 -1.89
CA ARG A 178 0.84 -13.93 -1.02
C ARG A 178 1.88 -14.83 -1.67
N ALA A 179 1.44 -15.83 -2.43
CA ALA A 179 2.35 -16.69 -3.18
C ALA A 179 3.08 -15.92 -4.29
N GLN A 180 2.36 -15.09 -5.05
CA GLN A 180 2.95 -14.19 -6.06
C GLN A 180 4.01 -13.27 -5.44
N LEU A 181 3.66 -12.59 -4.34
CA LEU A 181 4.58 -11.73 -3.60
C LEU A 181 5.83 -12.49 -3.11
N PHE A 182 5.66 -13.71 -2.60
CA PHE A 182 6.79 -14.51 -2.13
C PHE A 182 7.72 -14.93 -3.28
N HIS A 183 7.16 -15.41 -4.38
CA HIS A 183 7.94 -15.85 -5.54
C HIS A 183 8.64 -14.71 -6.25
N ASP A 184 8.05 -13.51 -6.27
CA ASP A 184 8.71 -12.28 -6.70
C ASP A 184 9.95 -11.97 -5.84
N ARG A 185 9.80 -11.91 -4.51
CA ARG A 185 10.93 -11.66 -3.60
C ARG A 185 12.03 -12.70 -3.76
N LYS A 186 11.67 -13.97 -3.86
CA LYS A 186 12.61 -15.08 -4.08
C LYS A 186 13.39 -14.88 -5.39
N GLN A 187 12.69 -14.65 -6.50
CA GLN A 187 13.32 -14.41 -7.80
C GLN A 187 14.22 -13.17 -7.78
N TYR A 188 13.79 -12.09 -7.13
CA TYR A 188 14.58 -10.87 -7.03
C TYR A 188 15.90 -11.13 -6.30
N GLU A 189 15.84 -11.80 -5.15
CA GLU A 189 17.00 -12.21 -4.34
C GLU A 189 17.96 -13.10 -5.14
N ASP A 190 17.44 -14.18 -5.74
CA ASP A 190 18.23 -15.12 -6.56
C ASP A 190 18.95 -14.39 -7.69
N ARG A 191 18.26 -13.48 -8.39
CA ARG A 191 18.83 -12.70 -9.49
C ARG A 191 19.87 -11.68 -9.02
N ARG A 192 19.80 -11.20 -7.79
CA ARG A 192 20.82 -10.30 -7.23
C ARG A 192 22.12 -11.02 -6.88
N ARG A 193 22.07 -12.34 -6.64
CA ARG A 193 23.28 -13.18 -6.49
C ARG A 193 23.99 -13.48 -7.80
N MET A 194 23.31 -13.35 -8.93
CA MET A 194 23.85 -13.62 -10.26
C MET A 194 24.75 -12.47 -10.78
N THR A 195 25.69 -12.79 -11.68
CA THR A 195 26.43 -11.77 -12.43
C THR A 195 25.51 -11.08 -13.47
N PRO A 196 25.88 -9.90 -14.00
CA PRO A 196 25.14 -9.24 -15.07
C PRO A 196 24.92 -10.16 -16.30
N GLU A 197 25.92 -10.95 -16.68
CA GLU A 197 25.87 -11.84 -17.84
C GLU A 197 24.89 -13.01 -17.62
N GLN A 198 24.86 -13.55 -16.41
CA GLN A 198 23.90 -14.60 -16.03
C GLN A 198 22.46 -14.08 -16.01
N ARG A 199 22.25 -12.85 -15.52
CA ARG A 199 20.93 -12.20 -15.54
C ARG A 199 20.44 -11.92 -16.96
N ALA A 200 21.33 -11.62 -17.89
CA ALA A 200 20.99 -11.41 -19.29
C ALA A 200 20.54 -12.72 -19.98
N LYS A 201 21.08 -13.86 -19.54
CA LYS A 201 20.70 -15.19 -20.05
C LYS A 201 19.43 -15.77 -19.42
N THR A 202 18.93 -15.18 -18.34
CA THR A 202 17.77 -15.67 -17.59
C THR A 202 16.63 -14.66 -17.61
N THR A 203 15.53 -14.98 -18.29
CA THR A 203 14.34 -14.13 -18.33
C THR A 203 13.61 -14.20 -16.98
N PRO A 204 13.34 -13.05 -16.31
CA PRO A 204 12.54 -13.05 -15.09
C PRO A 204 11.07 -13.35 -15.43
N VAL A 205 10.40 -14.11 -14.55
CA VAL A 205 8.95 -14.31 -14.59
C VAL A 205 8.27 -13.11 -13.94
N ASP A 206 7.19 -12.62 -14.55
CA ASP A 206 6.32 -11.61 -13.96
C ASP A 206 5.26 -12.32 -13.12
N TYR A 207 5.35 -12.20 -11.79
CA TYR A 207 4.40 -12.86 -10.88
C TYR A 207 3.14 -12.02 -10.62
N PHE A 208 3.03 -10.78 -11.11
CA PHE A 208 1.88 -9.89 -10.84
C PHE A 208 0.97 -9.68 -12.05
#